data_AF-A0A662M2H4-F1
#
_entry.id   AF-A0A662M2H4-F1
#
_cell.length_a   1.000
_cell.length_b   1.000
_cell.length_c   1.000
_cell.angle_alpha   90.00
_cell.angle_beta   90.00
_cell.angle_gamma   90.00
#
_symmetry.space_group_name_H-M   'P 1'
#
loop_
_entity.id
_entity.type
_entity.pdbx_description
1 polymer ?
#
loop_
_entity_poly.entity_id
_entity_poly.type
_entity_poly.pdbx_seq_one_letter_code
_entity_poly.pdbx_strand_id
1 'polypeptide(L)'
;MSRYENLLLPSEKNRLNRVRLIKAQAGTNPNYGKNPRERNIYELLDSGFVNIDKPSGPSSHQVVAWVKEILNINKAGHGGTLDPNATGLLTIALGNATKAVRV
;
A
#
# COMPACT_ATOMS: atom_id res chain seq x y z
N MET A 1 13.55 28.39 -12.38
CA MET A 1 12.68 27.61 -11.47
C MET A 1 11.51 27.05 -12.25
N SER A 2 11.32 25.74 -12.26
CA SER A 2 11.77 24.89 -13.38
C SER A 2 10.57 24.07 -13.88
N ARG A 3 10.50 23.75 -15.19
CA ARG A 3 9.40 23.00 -15.86
C ARG A 3 8.88 21.76 -15.10
N TYR A 4 9.68 21.19 -14.19
CA TYR A 4 9.37 20.01 -13.41
C TYR A 4 8.31 20.20 -12.30
N GLU A 5 8.09 21.42 -11.77
CA GLU A 5 7.04 21.60 -10.74
C GLU A 5 5.63 21.37 -11.29
N ASN A 6 5.43 21.60 -12.59
CA ASN A 6 4.16 21.32 -13.27
C ASN A 6 3.90 19.83 -13.49
N LEU A 7 4.93 18.97 -13.38
CA LEU A 7 4.80 17.52 -13.58
C LEU A 7 4.47 16.76 -12.29
N LEU A 8 4.55 17.41 -11.13
CA LEU A 8 4.26 16.74 -9.85
C LEU A 8 2.77 16.48 -9.68
N LEU A 9 2.45 15.27 -9.22
CA LEU A 9 1.10 14.89 -8.82
C LEU A 9 0.70 15.60 -7.52
N PRO A 10 -0.61 15.76 -7.24
CA PRO A 10 -1.08 16.34 -5.98
C PRO A 10 -0.50 15.64 -4.73
N SER A 11 -0.36 14.32 -4.76
CA SER A 11 0.24 13.53 -3.68
C SER A 11 1.71 13.89 -3.40
N GLU A 12 2.43 14.32 -4.42
CA GLU A 12 3.85 14.71 -4.35
C GLU A 12 4.00 16.17 -3.93
N LYS A 13 3.21 17.07 -4.51
CA LYS A 13 3.17 18.50 -4.14
C LYS A 13 2.86 18.68 -2.65
N ASN A 14 1.87 17.94 -2.15
CA ASN A 14 1.51 17.95 -0.73
C ASN A 14 2.65 17.43 0.16
N ARG A 15 3.56 16.59 -0.35
CA ARG A 15 4.70 16.09 0.43
C ARG A 15 5.75 17.15 0.65
N LEU A 16 6.03 17.99 -0.34
CA LEU A 16 7.09 19.01 -0.27
C LEU A 16 6.78 20.08 0.77
N ASN A 17 5.50 20.42 0.94
CA ASN A 17 5.06 21.49 1.84
C ASN A 17 4.52 20.99 3.19
N ARG A 18 4.63 19.68 3.48
CA ARG A 18 4.12 19.11 4.74
C ARG A 18 5.04 19.47 5.91
N VAL A 19 4.50 20.26 6.85
CA VAL A 19 5.15 20.54 8.14
C VAL A 19 4.46 19.74 9.24
N ARG A 20 5.26 19.03 10.05
CA ARG A 20 4.74 18.34 11.24
C ARG A 20 4.67 19.34 12.40
N LEU A 21 3.47 19.77 12.77
CA LEU A 21 3.25 20.61 13.95
C LEU A 21 3.13 19.73 15.20
N ILE A 22 3.93 20.01 16.22
CA ILE A 22 3.91 19.29 17.51
C ILE A 22 3.05 20.11 18.48
N LYS A 23 1.81 19.65 18.74
CA LYS A 23 0.89 20.31 19.68
C LYS A 23 1.33 20.14 21.14
N ALA A 24 1.85 18.97 21.48
CA ALA A 24 2.34 18.63 22.81
C ALA A 24 3.44 17.55 22.70
N GLN A 25 4.39 17.56 23.63
CA GLN A 25 5.34 16.46 23.75
C GLN A 25 4.66 15.29 24.46
N ALA A 26 4.74 14.11 23.86
CA ALA A 26 4.18 12.87 24.41
C ALA A 26 5.08 11.69 24.05
N GLY A 27 5.17 10.71 24.95
CA GLY A 27 5.82 9.43 24.71
C GLY A 27 4.83 8.33 24.31
N THR A 28 5.35 7.21 23.82
CA THR A 28 4.59 5.97 23.63
C THR A 28 5.18 4.89 24.53
N ASN A 29 4.33 4.05 25.12
CA ASN A 29 4.79 2.93 25.93
C ASN A 29 5.28 1.81 24.99
N PRO A 30 6.55 1.35 25.10
CA PRO A 30 7.12 0.36 24.20
C PRO A 30 6.48 -1.04 24.33
N ASN A 31 5.71 -1.30 25.39
CA ASN A 31 5.03 -2.58 25.58
C ASN A 31 3.77 -2.73 24.69
N TYR A 32 3.32 -1.67 24.01
CA TYR A 32 2.12 -1.70 23.18
C TYR A 32 2.45 -1.35 21.73
N GLY A 33 2.07 -2.25 20.82
CA GLY A 33 2.42 -2.14 19.40
C GLY A 33 3.90 -2.40 19.15
N LYS A 34 4.36 -2.08 17.94
CA LYS A 34 5.77 -2.20 17.51
C LYS A 34 6.01 -1.37 16.26
N ASN A 35 7.27 -1.03 16.00
CA ASN A 35 7.65 -0.38 14.75
C ASN A 35 7.24 -1.29 13.56
N PRO A 36 6.70 -0.76 12.45
CA PRO A 36 6.35 -1.58 11.29
C PRO A 36 7.51 -2.46 10.78
N ARG A 37 8.76 -2.01 10.94
CA ARG A 37 9.96 -2.76 10.53
C ARG A 37 10.33 -3.91 11.47
N GLU A 38 9.73 -3.98 12.65
CA GLU A 38 10.00 -4.99 13.69
C GLU A 38 8.87 -6.03 13.77
N ARG A 39 7.85 -5.91 12.90
CA ARG A 39 6.76 -6.88 12.82
C ARG A 39 7.27 -8.21 12.29
N ASN A 40 6.78 -9.30 12.87
CA ASN A 40 7.04 -10.64 12.34
C ASN A 40 6.25 -10.86 11.04
N ILE A 41 6.54 -11.95 10.34
CA ILE A 41 5.93 -12.25 9.04
C ILE A 41 4.40 -12.34 9.09
N TYR A 42 3.83 -12.89 10.17
CA TYR A 42 2.37 -13.03 10.30
C TYR A 42 1.69 -11.67 10.47
N GLU A 43 2.29 -10.78 11.27
CA GLU A 43 1.80 -9.41 11.45
C GLU A 43 1.93 -8.57 10.17
N LEU A 44 2.99 -8.80 9.39
CA LEU A 44 3.16 -8.17 8.08
C LEU A 44 2.13 -8.68 7.06
N LEU A 45 1.86 -9.98 7.03
CA LEU A 45 0.83 -10.56 6.16
C LEU A 45 -0.59 -10.10 6.53
N ASP A 46 -0.87 -9.87 7.81
CA ASP A 46 -2.17 -9.39 8.25
C ASP A 46 -2.39 -7.89 7.95
N SER A 47 -1.34 -7.08 7.92
CA SER A 47 -1.47 -5.61 7.84
C SER A 47 -0.56 -4.96 6.80
N GLY A 48 -0.22 -5.69 5.73
CA GLY A 48 0.76 -5.30 4.72
C GLY A 48 0.19 -4.99 3.35
N PHE A 49 1.11 -4.59 2.47
CA PHE A 49 0.85 -4.34 1.05
C PHE A 49 1.95 -4.99 0.21
N VAL A 50 1.57 -5.47 -0.98
CA VAL A 50 2.49 -5.92 -2.02
C VAL A 50 2.29 -5.03 -3.24
N ASN A 51 3.37 -4.49 -3.76
CA ASN A 51 3.36 -3.74 -5.02
C ASN A 51 3.75 -4.69 -6.14
N ILE A 52 2.82 -4.97 -7.04
CA ILE A 52 3.03 -5.88 -8.17
C ILE A 52 3.13 -5.08 -9.45
N ASP A 53 4.12 -5.41 -10.29
CA ASP A 53 4.08 -5.03 -11.69
C ASP A 53 3.16 -6.03 -12.42
N LYS A 54 1.90 -5.64 -12.61
CA LYS A 54 0.86 -6.48 -13.18
C LYS A 54 1.21 -6.77 -14.65
N PRO A 55 1.28 -8.05 -15.07
CA PRO A 55 1.46 -8.38 -16.47
C PRO A 55 0.18 -8.14 -17.29
N SER A 56 0.33 -8.05 -18.60
CA SER A 56 -0.80 -8.04 -19.53
C SER A 56 -1.38 -9.46 -19.65
N GLY A 57 -2.70 -9.57 -19.81
CA GLY A 57 -3.43 -10.84 -19.87
C GLY A 57 -4.42 -11.02 -18.71
N PRO A 58 -3.97 -11.17 -17.44
CA PRO A 58 -4.89 -11.38 -16.33
C PRO A 58 -5.62 -10.09 -15.93
N SER A 59 -6.86 -10.24 -15.46
CA SER A 59 -7.56 -9.18 -14.74
C SER A 59 -6.89 -8.89 -13.39
N SER A 60 -7.11 -7.69 -12.85
CA SER A 60 -6.61 -7.34 -11.51
C SER A 60 -7.12 -8.27 -10.40
N HIS A 61 -8.35 -8.79 -10.53
CA HIS A 61 -8.92 -9.76 -9.59
C HIS A 61 -8.21 -11.12 -9.64
N GLN A 62 -7.79 -11.59 -10.82
CA GLN A 62 -7.01 -12.82 -10.95
C GLN A 62 -5.64 -12.69 -10.29
N VAL A 63 -4.97 -11.55 -10.45
CA VAL A 63 -3.69 -11.30 -9.77
C VAL A 63 -3.86 -11.29 -8.26
N VAL A 64 -4.93 -10.67 -7.73
CA VAL A 64 -5.26 -10.76 -6.29
C VAL A 64 -5.46 -12.22 -5.85
N ALA A 65 -6.17 -13.03 -6.64
CA ALA A 65 -6.39 -14.44 -6.34
C ALA A 65 -5.06 -15.22 -6.26
N TRP A 66 -4.15 -15.02 -7.22
CA TRP A 66 -2.82 -15.64 -7.20
C TRP A 66 -2.01 -15.23 -5.98
N VAL A 67 -2.04 -13.94 -5.60
CA VAL A 67 -1.33 -13.47 -4.41
C VAL A 67 -1.87 -14.12 -3.13
N LYS A 68 -3.19 -14.29 -3.02
CA LYS A 68 -3.79 -14.99 -1.89
C LYS A 68 -3.31 -16.44 -1.81
N GLU A 69 -3.25 -17.13 -2.94
CA GLU A 69 -2.82 -18.52 -3.03
C GLU A 69 -1.33 -18.67 -2.70
N ILE A 70 -0.46 -17.88 -3.33
CA ILE A 70 1.00 -17.89 -3.11
C ILE A 70 1.36 -17.61 -1.66
N LEU A 71 0.69 -16.63 -1.04
CA LEU A 71 0.95 -16.25 0.36
C LEU A 71 0.15 -17.07 1.37
N ASN A 72 -0.75 -17.95 0.90
CA ASN A 72 -1.68 -18.73 1.72
C ASN A 72 -2.47 -17.88 2.74
N ILE A 73 -3.12 -16.81 2.26
CA ILE A 73 -3.89 -15.87 3.09
C ILE A 73 -5.38 -15.82 2.71
N ASN A 74 -6.22 -15.53 3.70
CA ASN A 74 -7.67 -15.54 3.54
C ASN A 74 -8.22 -14.30 2.81
N LYS A 75 -7.55 -13.15 2.93
CA LYS A 75 -8.07 -11.86 2.47
C LYS A 75 -6.99 -11.02 1.79
N ALA A 76 -7.29 -10.53 0.60
CA ALA A 76 -6.51 -9.51 -0.11
C ALA A 76 -7.42 -8.69 -1.03
N GLY A 77 -6.99 -7.51 -1.45
CA GLY A 77 -7.72 -6.65 -2.39
C GLY A 77 -6.81 -5.60 -3.02
N HIS A 78 -7.08 -5.19 -4.26
CA HIS A 78 -6.22 -4.22 -4.97
C HIS A 78 -6.62 -2.76 -4.73
N GLY A 79 -5.69 -1.83 -4.90
CA GLY A 79 -5.91 -0.38 -4.73
C GLY A 79 -6.49 0.35 -5.95
N GLY A 80 -6.69 -0.36 -7.06
CA GLY A 80 -7.30 0.18 -8.28
C GLY A 80 -7.32 -0.89 -9.37
N THR A 81 -8.40 -0.95 -10.15
CA THR A 81 -8.53 -1.92 -11.24
C THR A 81 -7.70 -1.48 -12.43
N LEU A 82 -6.80 -2.33 -12.89
CA LEU A 82 -6.21 -2.28 -14.23
C LEU A 82 -6.93 -3.28 -15.14
N ASP A 83 -7.22 -2.83 -16.36
CA ASP A 83 -7.78 -3.69 -17.42
C ASP A 83 -6.86 -4.89 -17.72
N PRO A 84 -7.40 -6.01 -18.24
CA PRO A 84 -6.60 -7.18 -18.56
C PRO A 84 -5.36 -6.87 -19.42
N ASN A 85 -5.51 -6.00 -20.41
CA ASN A 85 -4.43 -5.62 -21.33
C ASN A 85 -3.45 -4.60 -20.76
N ALA A 86 -3.79 -3.91 -19.66
CA ALA A 86 -2.95 -2.91 -19.02
C ALA A 86 -1.87 -3.56 -18.14
N THR A 87 -0.67 -2.98 -18.13
CA THR A 87 0.44 -3.38 -17.26
C THR A 87 0.79 -2.29 -16.25
N GLY A 88 1.68 -2.60 -15.31
CA GLY A 88 2.25 -1.63 -14.37
C GLY A 88 1.81 -1.84 -12.93
N LEU A 89 2.01 -0.80 -12.12
CA LEU A 89 1.86 -0.90 -10.66
C LEU A 89 0.40 -1.20 -10.24
N LEU A 90 0.20 -2.39 -9.70
CA LEU A 90 -1.00 -2.83 -8.99
C LEU A 90 -0.65 -3.05 -7.51
N THR A 91 -1.10 -2.14 -6.65
CA THR A 91 -0.95 -2.30 -5.21
C THR A 91 -2.00 -3.25 -4.66
N ILE A 92 -1.59 -4.25 -3.88
CA ILE A 92 -2.45 -5.26 -3.26
C ILE A 92 -2.32 -5.18 -1.75
N ALA A 93 -3.41 -4.86 -1.07
CA ALA A 93 -3.53 -4.89 0.37
C ALA A 93 -3.80 -6.31 0.88
N LEU A 94 -3.16 -6.70 1.98
CA LEU A 94 -3.28 -8.02 2.60
C LEU A 94 -4.07 -7.95 3.91
N GLY A 95 -4.82 -9.01 4.26
CA GLY A 95 -5.47 -9.15 5.56
C GLY A 95 -6.34 -7.95 5.95
N ASN A 96 -6.14 -7.44 7.16
CA ASN A 96 -6.74 -6.22 7.69
C ASN A 96 -6.43 -4.95 6.90
N ALA A 97 -5.29 -4.87 6.19
CA ALA A 97 -4.94 -3.70 5.38
C ALA A 97 -5.91 -3.49 4.20
N THR A 98 -6.68 -4.51 3.81
CA THR A 98 -7.75 -4.38 2.81
C THR A 98 -8.76 -3.27 3.12
N LYS A 99 -8.92 -2.88 4.39
CA LYS A 99 -9.79 -1.77 4.81
C LYS A 99 -9.28 -0.40 4.36
N ALA A 100 -7.98 -0.28 4.06
CA ALA A 100 -7.35 0.96 3.62
C ALA A 100 -7.47 1.19 2.10
N VAL A 101 -7.82 0.15 1.34
CA VAL A 101 -8.18 0.29 -0.08
C VAL A 101 -9.71 0.39 -0.18
N ARG A 102 -10.18 1.33 -1.00
CA ARG A 102 -11.58 1.40 -1.42
C ARG A 102 -11.57 1.20 -2.92
N VAL A 103 -12.19 0.12 -3.38
CA VAL A 103 -12.47 -0.14 -4.80
C VAL A 103 -13.96 0.03 -4.99
#